data_AF-A0A962RBU6-F1
#
_entry.id   AF-A0A962RBU6-F1
#
_cell.length_a   1.000
_cell.length_b   1.000
_cell.length_c   1.000
_cell.angle_alpha   90.00
_cell.angle_beta   90.00
_cell.angle_gamma   90.00
#
_symmetry.space_group_name_H-M   'P 1'
#
loop_
_entity.id
_entity.type
_entity.pdbx_description
1 polymer ?
#
loop_
_entity_poly.entity_id
_entity_poly.type
_entity_poly.pdbx_seq_one_letter_code
_entity_poly.pdbx_strand_id
1 'polypeptide(L)'
;MKDQRWILPEGIEEVAPPRAHELEVLRRELVDMYATWGYRLIMPPMVEYLESLLVGTARDLDLDTVKFVDQVSGRMMGIRADMTPQA
;
A
#
# COMPACT_ATOMS: atom_id res chain seq x y z
N MET A 1 21.74 15.07 -24.95
CA MET A 1 21.53 14.27 -23.72
C MET A 1 20.36 14.89 -22.97
N LYS A 2 19.17 14.32 -23.07
CA LYS A 2 17.99 14.78 -22.30
C LYS A 2 18.01 14.08 -20.94
N ASP A 3 17.78 14.86 -19.89
CA ASP A 3 17.75 14.50 -18.48
C ASP A 3 16.95 13.22 -18.17
N GLN A 4 17.63 12.14 -17.83
CA GLN A 4 17.07 10.91 -17.22
C GLN A 4 16.85 11.09 -15.71
N ARG A 5 16.32 12.23 -15.27
CA ARG A 5 16.24 12.54 -13.82
C ARG A 5 15.06 11.90 -13.09
N TRP A 6 14.17 11.22 -13.79
CA TRP A 6 12.98 10.57 -13.23
C TRP A 6 12.74 9.25 -13.94
N ILE A 7 13.36 8.18 -13.45
CA ILE A 7 13.10 6.81 -13.88
C ILE A 7 12.35 6.13 -12.74
N LEU A 8 11.06 5.89 -12.93
CA LEU A 8 10.28 5.05 -12.03
C LEU A 8 10.64 3.57 -12.29
N PRO A 9 10.68 2.73 -11.24
CA PRO A 9 10.79 1.30 -11.43
C PRO A 9 9.65 0.76 -12.30
N GLU A 10 9.89 -0.37 -12.96
CA GLU A 10 8.82 -1.11 -13.65
C GLU A 10 7.67 -1.41 -12.68
N GLY A 11 6.43 -1.18 -13.14
CA GLY A 11 5.22 -1.35 -12.33
C GLY A 11 4.89 -0.18 -11.38
N ILE A 12 5.71 0.87 -11.34
CA ILE A 12 5.42 2.10 -10.59
C ILE A 12 4.97 3.19 -11.54
N GLU A 13 3.81 3.77 -11.27
CA GLU A 13 3.22 4.84 -12.07
C GLU A 13 3.02 6.10 -11.22
N GLU A 14 3.23 7.26 -11.84
CA GLU A 14 2.85 8.54 -11.27
C GLU A 14 1.47 8.95 -11.80
N VAL A 15 0.55 9.24 -10.90
CA VAL A 15 -0.75 9.82 -11.26
C VAL A 15 -0.68 11.33 -11.07
N ALA A 16 -0.58 12.05 -12.18
CA ALA A 16 -0.54 13.53 -12.19
C ALA A 16 -1.95 14.14 -12.30
N PRO A 17 -2.11 15.46 -12.08
CA PRO A 17 -3.34 16.17 -12.42
C PRO A 17 -3.68 16.03 -13.91
N PRO A 18 -4.98 15.98 -14.29
CA PRO A 18 -6.16 16.07 -13.42
C PRO A 18 -6.56 14.72 -12.77
N ARG A 19 -5.98 13.60 -13.21
CA ARG A 19 -6.42 12.25 -12.85
C ARG A 19 -6.32 11.97 -11.36
N ALA A 20 -5.29 12.49 -10.69
CA ALA A 20 -5.12 12.36 -9.25
C ALA A 20 -6.32 12.95 -8.47
N HIS A 21 -6.85 14.08 -8.94
CA HIS A 21 -8.00 14.73 -8.32
C HIS A 21 -9.28 13.90 -8.50
N GLU A 22 -9.49 13.35 -9.70
CA GLU A 22 -10.64 12.46 -9.97
C GLU A 22 -10.63 11.22 -9.07
N LEU A 23 -9.46 10.61 -8.87
CA LEU A 23 -9.31 9.45 -8.00
C LEU A 23 -9.64 9.80 -6.53
N GLU A 24 -9.17 10.95 -6.06
CA GLU A 24 -9.42 11.39 -4.68
C GLU A 24 -10.89 11.73 -4.43
N VAL A 25 -11.59 12.29 -5.43
CA VAL A 25 -13.05 12.52 -5.34
C VAL A 25 -13.79 11.19 -5.15
N LEU A 26 -13.49 10.19 -5.98
CA LEU A 26 -14.11 8.86 -5.87
C LEU A 26 -13.81 8.19 -4.53
N ARG A 27 -12.57 8.31 -4.05
CA ARG A 27 -12.18 7.77 -2.73
C ARG A 27 -13.01 8.40 -1.62
N ARG A 28 -13.23 9.72 -1.65
CA ARG A 28 -14.03 10.43 -0.64
C ARG A 28 -15.49 9.99 -0.66
N GLU A 29 -16.09 9.87 -1.83
CA GLU A 29 -17.48 9.39 -1.98
C GLU A 29 -17.66 8.00 -1.34
N LEU A 30 -16.72 7.07 -1.56
CA LEU A 30 -16.77 5.74 -0.94
C LEU A 30 -16.62 5.79 0.58
N VAL A 31 -15.68 6.58 1.09
CA VAL A 31 -15.45 6.72 2.54
C VAL A 31 -16.68 7.33 3.23
N ASP A 32 -17.25 8.38 2.65
CA ASP A 32 -18.45 9.03 3.19
C ASP A 32 -19.64 8.06 3.18
N MET A 33 -19.80 7.28 2.12
CA MET A 33 -20.81 6.22 2.06
C MET A 33 -20.62 5.21 3.20
N TYR A 34 -19.42 4.66 3.41
CA TYR A 34 -19.17 3.69 4.49
C TYR A 34 -19.42 4.27 5.88
N ALA A 35 -19.11 5.55 6.09
CA ALA A 35 -19.39 6.23 7.35
C ALA A 35 -20.90 6.26 7.66
N THR A 36 -21.77 6.40 6.65
CA THR A 36 -23.24 6.33 6.87
C THR A 36 -23.73 4.94 7.32
N TRP A 37 -22.93 3.89 7.10
CA TRP A 37 -23.20 2.52 7.52
C TRP A 37 -22.54 2.18 8.88
N GLY A 38 -21.93 3.17 9.55
CA GLY A 38 -21.30 2.99 10.87
C GLY A 38 -19.86 2.47 10.84
N TYR A 39 -19.26 2.31 9.66
CA TYR A 39 -17.83 2.00 9.56
C TYR A 39 -16.98 3.21 9.95
N ARG A 40 -15.79 2.94 10.50
CA ARG A 40 -14.80 3.97 10.84
C ARG A 40 -13.53 3.75 10.03
N LEU A 41 -13.09 4.80 9.36
CA LEU A 41 -11.84 4.76 8.58
C LEU A 41 -10.64 4.56 9.52
N ILE A 42 -9.79 3.61 9.17
CA ILE A 42 -8.46 3.42 9.76
C ILE A 42 -7.41 3.49 8.64
N MET A 43 -6.16 3.78 8.99
CA MET A 43 -5.02 3.75 8.07
C MET A 43 -3.92 2.88 8.66
N PRO A 44 -3.92 1.57 8.41
CA PRO A 44 -2.86 0.67 8.83
C PRO A 44 -1.52 1.02 8.15
N PRO A 45 -0.38 0.59 8.72
CA PRO A 45 0.92 0.82 8.11
C PRO A 45 1.05 0.11 6.74
N MET A 46 1.71 0.78 5.78
CA MET A 46 2.02 0.19 4.46
C MET A 46 3.12 -0.87 4.55
N VAL A 47 3.99 -0.75 5.55
CA VAL A 47 5.17 -1.58 5.76
C VAL A 47 5.12 -2.20 7.15
N GLU A 48 5.34 -3.51 7.21
CA GLU A 48 5.42 -4.28 8.46
C GLU A 48 6.51 -5.34 8.38
N TYR A 49 6.86 -5.95 9.51
CA TYR A 49 7.72 -7.14 9.53
C TYR A 49 6.99 -8.31 8.86
N LEU A 50 7.71 -9.14 8.10
CA LEU A 50 7.10 -10.27 7.39
C LEU A 50 6.39 -11.25 8.32
N GLU A 51 6.89 -11.41 9.55
CA GLU A 51 6.28 -12.23 10.61
C GLU A 51 4.88 -11.74 11.01
N SER A 52 4.60 -10.43 10.84
CA SER A 52 3.30 -9.80 11.10
C SER A 52 2.43 -9.79 9.85
N LEU A 53 3.03 -9.55 8.69
CA LEU A 53 2.33 -9.44 7.42
C LEU A 53 1.80 -10.78 6.89
N LEU A 54 2.53 -11.89 7.12
CA LEU A 54 2.26 -13.21 6.53
C LEU A 54 1.63 -14.20 7.52
N VAL A 55 0.74 -13.70 8.39
CA VAL A 55 0.04 -14.52 9.39
C VAL A 55 -1.26 -15.08 8.80
N GLY A 56 -1.60 -16.31 9.17
CA GLY A 56 -2.88 -16.92 8.79
C GLY A 56 -3.04 -17.09 7.28
N THR A 57 -4.12 -16.54 6.74
CA THR A 57 -4.46 -16.58 5.30
C THR A 57 -3.55 -15.71 4.44
N ALA A 58 -2.75 -14.81 5.03
CA ALA A 58 -1.84 -13.94 4.30
C ALA A 58 -0.57 -14.65 3.77
N ARG A 59 -0.36 -15.93 4.13
CA ARG A 59 0.77 -16.72 3.62
C ARG A 59 0.76 -16.87 2.10
N ASP A 60 -0.43 -16.89 1.50
CA ASP A 60 -0.58 -16.98 0.05
C ASP A 60 -0.07 -15.71 -0.66
N LEU A 61 0.05 -14.59 0.07
CA LEU A 61 0.54 -13.31 -0.44
C LEU A 61 2.08 -13.16 -0.32
N ASP A 62 2.78 -14.19 0.13
CA ASP A 62 4.25 -14.13 0.31
C ASP A 62 5.00 -13.84 -1.00
N LEU A 63 4.48 -14.35 -2.13
CA LEU A 63 5.06 -14.13 -3.45
C LEU A 63 4.75 -12.73 -4.01
N ASP A 64 3.61 -12.15 -3.61
CA ASP A 64 3.17 -10.82 -4.06
C ASP A 64 3.68 -9.69 -3.15
N THR A 65 4.33 -10.04 -2.04
CA THR A 65 4.90 -9.09 -1.09
C THR A 65 6.28 -8.62 -1.56
N VAL A 66 6.45 -7.30 -1.71
CA VAL A 66 7.77 -6.70 -1.94
C VAL A 66 8.55 -6.70 -0.63
N LYS A 67 9.66 -7.44 -0.58
CA LYS A 67 10.45 -7.69 0.63
C LYS A 67 11.74 -6.87 0.65
N PHE A 68 12.11 -6.34 1.82
CA PHE A 68 13.35 -5.58 2.00
C PHE A 68 13.86 -5.67 3.45
N VAL A 69 15.14 -5.39 3.65
CA VAL A 69 15.80 -5.50 4.97
C VAL A 69 15.73 -4.16 5.70
N ASP A 70 15.24 -4.19 6.95
CA ASP A 70 15.46 -3.11 7.91
C ASP A 70 16.95 -3.05 8.26
N GLN A 71 17.64 -1.99 7.82
CA GLN A 71 19.07 -1.84 8.02
C GLN A 71 19.46 -1.64 9.50
N VAL A 72 18.52 -1.24 10.36
CA VAL A 72 18.80 -1.01 11.78
C VAL A 72 18.70 -2.31 12.57
N SER A 73 17.60 -3.06 12.39
CA SER A 73 17.36 -4.29 13.15
C SER A 73 17.84 -5.57 12.46
N GLY A 74 18.11 -5.53 11.15
CA GLY A 74 18.42 -6.69 10.32
C GLY A 74 17.20 -7.56 9.99
N ARG A 75 16.00 -7.18 10.42
CA ARG A 75 14.77 -7.94 10.17
C ARG A 75 14.24 -7.72 8.76
N MET A 76 13.53 -8.70 8.23
CA MET A 76 12.82 -8.59 6.95
C MET A 76 11.49 -7.85 7.14
N MET A 77 11.28 -6.83 6.32
CA MET A 77 10.02 -6.09 6.19
C MET A 77 9.41 -6.33 4.82
N GLY A 78 8.11 -6.07 4.70
CA GLY A 78 7.38 -6.14 3.44
C GLY A 78 6.45 -4.95 3.24
N ILE A 79 6.24 -4.55 1.99
CA ILE A 79 5.09 -3.71 1.60
C ILE A 79 3.88 -4.62 1.50
N ARG A 80 2.77 -4.26 2.15
CA ARG A 80 1.54 -5.05 2.14
C ARG A 80 1.00 -5.28 0.73
N ALA A 81 0.60 -6.51 0.42
CA ALA A 81 -0.08 -6.86 -0.83
C ALA A 81 -1.60 -6.59 -0.77
N ASP A 82 -2.19 -6.68 0.43
CA ASP A 82 -3.58 -6.32 0.71
C ASP A 82 -3.71 -5.65 2.10
N MET A 83 -4.93 -5.28 2.51
CA MET A 83 -5.19 -4.62 3.80
C MET A 83 -5.98 -5.50 4.77
N THR A 84 -6.45 -6.68 4.35
CA THR A 84 -7.35 -7.56 5.12
C THR A 84 -6.74 -8.08 6.42
N PRO A 85 -5.49 -8.56 6.47
CA PRO A 85 -4.89 -9.11 7.70
C PRO A 85 -4.71 -8.07 8.81
N GLN A 86 -4.78 -6.78 8.46
CA GLN A 86 -4.45 -5.66 9.33
C GLN A 86 -5.68 -5.03 10.00
N ALA A 87 -6.90 -5.47 9.67
CA ALA A 87 -8.17 -4.89 10.10
C ALA A 87 -9.13 -5.92 10.71
#